data_AF-A7RUB9-F1
#
_entry.id   AF-A7RUB9-F1
#
_cell.length_a   1.000
_cell.length_b   1.000
_cell.length_c   1.000
_cell.angle_alpha   90.00
_cell.angle_beta   90.00
_cell.angle_gamma   90.00
#
_symmetry.space_group_name_H-M   'P 1'
#
loop_
_entity.id
_entity.type
_entity.pdbx_description
1 polymer ?
#
loop_
_entity_poly.entity_id
_entity_poly.type
_entity_poly.pdbx_seq_one_letter_code
_entity_poly.pdbx_strand_id
1 'polypeptide(L)'
;IGMERREIPDECITASSSSPHSAPIYARLNCNEGAWSASSDSKDHFLQIDLGAVYDVTSVATQGDGDRGDYVTAYKLKYSLDGVFFFSLFQVFEGNKDCTSVVRRDLSPRVQAKFVRFCPVKWIQSPTMRVEVYGVPSRNGKFEL
;
A
#
# COMPACT_ATOMS: atom_id res chain seq x y z
N ILE A 1 1.99 -3.78 -10.50
CA ILE A 1 1.50 -2.66 -11.34
C ILE A 1 2.62 -1.69 -11.59
N GLY A 2 3.48 -1.45 -10.60
CA GLY A 2 4.64 -0.60 -10.87
C GLY A 2 5.35 -0.03 -9.66
N MET A 3 5.08 -0.52 -8.44
CA MET A 3 5.71 0.04 -7.24
C MET A 3 7.22 -0.22 -7.25
N GLU A 4 7.62 -1.50 -7.28
CA GLU A 4 9.03 -1.91 -7.26
C GLU A 4 9.78 -1.42 -8.50
N ARG A 5 9.13 -1.53 -9.68
CA ARG A 5 9.74 -1.20 -10.98
C ARG A 5 9.83 0.30 -11.26
N ARG A 6 9.34 1.16 -10.35
CA ARG A 6 9.26 2.61 -10.53
C ARG A 6 8.44 3.07 -11.74
N GLU A 7 7.48 2.25 -12.18
CA GLU A 7 6.51 2.63 -13.21
C GLU A 7 5.42 3.55 -12.64
N ILE A 8 5.11 3.42 -11.34
CA ILE A 8 4.31 4.41 -10.60
C ILE A 8 5.25 5.56 -10.19
N PRO A 9 5.00 6.82 -10.60
CA PRO A 9 5.82 7.98 -10.22
C PRO A 9 5.81 8.27 -8.72
N ASP A 10 6.80 9.02 -8.22
CA ASP A 10 6.92 9.31 -6.79
C ASP A 10 5.76 10.18 -6.26
N GLU A 11 5.27 11.12 -7.07
CA GLU A 11 4.11 11.96 -6.78
C GLU A 11 2.81 11.18 -6.62
N CYS A 12 2.74 9.95 -7.13
CA CYS A 12 1.61 9.05 -6.98
C CYS A 12 1.65 8.27 -5.66
N ILE A 13 2.69 8.44 -4.83
CA ILE A 13 2.87 7.75 -3.56
C ILE A 13 2.80 8.79 -2.44
N THR A 14 1.69 8.77 -1.69
CA THR A 14 1.42 9.75 -0.62
C THR A 14 1.04 9.03 0.67
N ALA A 15 1.00 9.74 1.79
CA ALA A 15 0.58 9.17 3.06
C ALA A 15 -0.12 10.21 3.93
N SER A 16 -0.85 9.75 4.95
CA SER A 16 -1.44 10.63 5.97
C SER A 16 -0.38 11.36 6.79
N SER A 17 0.77 10.71 7.02
CA SER A 17 1.89 11.23 7.79
C SER A 17 3.16 10.46 7.44
N SER A 18 4.33 10.99 7.84
CA SER A 18 5.61 10.28 7.69
C SER A 18 6.58 10.70 8.78
N SER A 19 7.32 9.73 9.33
CA SER A 19 8.47 9.98 10.18
C SER A 19 9.63 10.60 9.39
N PRO A 20 10.55 11.34 10.05
CA PRO A 20 11.75 11.85 9.39
C PRO A 20 12.52 10.73 8.69
N HIS A 21 12.97 10.99 7.46
CA HIS A 21 13.67 10.01 6.61
C HIS A 21 12.87 8.75 6.23
N SER A 22 11.54 8.72 6.45
CA SER A 22 10.65 7.60 6.08
C SER A 22 9.51 8.06 5.18
N ALA A 23 9.86 8.86 4.18
CA ALA A 23 8.91 9.45 3.23
C ALA A 23 8.13 8.37 2.46
N PRO A 24 6.92 8.69 1.96
CA PRO A 24 6.08 7.71 1.26
C PRO A 24 6.75 7.07 0.05
N ILE A 25 7.62 7.81 -0.64
CA ILE A 25 8.37 7.33 -1.82
C ILE A 25 9.25 6.11 -1.53
N TYR A 26 9.65 5.90 -0.27
CA TYR A 26 10.42 4.72 0.14
C TYR A 26 9.54 3.49 0.36
N ALA A 27 8.22 3.59 0.21
CA ALA A 27 7.30 2.46 0.36
C ALA A 27 7.33 1.47 -0.82
N ARG A 28 8.24 1.61 -1.79
CA ARG A 28 8.34 0.65 -2.90
C ARG A 28 8.84 -0.69 -2.37
N LEU A 29 8.22 -1.80 -2.80
CA LEU A 29 8.71 -3.14 -2.47
C LEU A 29 10.19 -3.27 -2.85
N ASN A 30 10.98 -3.93 -2.00
CA ASN A 30 12.43 -4.09 -2.17
C ASN A 30 13.22 -2.77 -2.35
N CYS A 31 12.69 -1.63 -1.89
CA CYS A 31 13.44 -0.38 -1.84
C CYS A 31 14.66 -0.53 -0.91
N ASN A 32 15.83 -0.14 -1.40
CA ASN A 32 17.10 -0.16 -0.66
C ASN A 32 17.38 1.16 0.07
N GLU A 33 16.57 2.20 -0.16
CA GLU A 33 16.73 3.52 0.46
C GLU A 33 15.93 3.65 1.76
N GLY A 34 15.16 2.62 2.12
CA GLY A 34 14.38 2.54 3.36
C GLY A 34 12.95 2.07 3.13
N ALA A 35 12.06 2.47 4.04
CA ALA A 35 10.62 2.20 3.98
C ALA A 35 9.81 3.44 4.38
N TRP A 36 8.53 3.48 4.00
CA TRP A 36 7.62 4.46 4.59
C TRP A 36 7.28 4.05 6.02
N SER A 37 7.22 5.04 6.92
CA SER A 37 6.77 4.85 8.30
C SER A 37 5.90 6.03 8.71
N ALA A 38 4.74 5.76 9.30
CA ALA A 38 3.89 6.84 9.82
C ALA A 38 4.54 7.54 11.02
N SER A 39 4.16 8.80 11.28
CA SER A 39 4.81 9.68 12.26
C SER A 39 4.38 9.48 13.72
N SER A 40 3.36 8.66 13.98
CA SER A 40 2.89 8.37 15.33
C SER A 40 2.29 6.97 15.45
N ASP A 41 2.15 6.51 16.69
CA ASP A 41 1.66 5.17 17.04
C ASP A 41 0.12 5.06 17.05
N SER A 42 -0.58 5.85 16.21
CA SER A 42 -2.05 5.81 16.09
C SER A 42 -2.51 4.93 14.92
N LYS A 43 -3.77 4.50 14.95
CA LYS A 43 -4.35 3.57 13.94
C LYS A 43 -5.00 4.26 12.75
N ASP A 44 -4.88 5.58 12.65
CA ASP A 44 -5.57 6.39 11.63
C ASP A 44 -4.68 6.70 10.42
N HIS A 45 -3.49 6.09 10.35
CA HIS A 45 -2.55 6.31 9.28
C HIS A 45 -2.84 5.49 8.03
N PHE A 46 -2.48 6.04 6.87
CA PHE A 46 -2.51 5.32 5.61
C PHE A 46 -1.34 5.70 4.71
N LEU A 47 -0.88 4.73 3.93
CA LEU A 47 -0.10 4.92 2.71
C LEU A 47 -1.05 4.79 1.53
N GLN A 48 -1.04 5.77 0.63
CA GLN A 48 -1.89 5.83 -0.56
C GLN A 48 -1.06 5.72 -1.82
N ILE A 49 -1.50 4.82 -2.71
CA ILE A 49 -0.95 4.64 -4.04
C ILE A 49 -2.00 5.05 -5.06
N ASP A 50 -1.70 6.05 -5.90
CA ASP A 50 -2.41 6.31 -7.15
C ASP A 50 -1.80 5.41 -8.25
N LEU A 51 -2.62 4.56 -8.85
CA LEU A 51 -2.22 3.62 -9.90
C LEU A 51 -2.17 4.28 -11.28
N GLY A 52 -2.53 5.56 -11.40
CA GLY A 52 -2.57 6.35 -12.64
C GLY A 52 -3.79 6.06 -13.53
N ALA A 53 -4.25 4.81 -13.54
CA ALA A 53 -5.44 4.36 -14.25
C ALA A 53 -6.26 3.40 -13.38
N VAL A 54 -7.44 3.00 -13.85
CA VAL A 54 -8.29 2.03 -13.15
C VAL A 54 -7.82 0.61 -13.44
N TYR A 55 -7.52 -0.15 -12.38
CA TYR A 55 -7.12 -1.55 -12.44
C TYR A 55 -8.15 -2.44 -11.72
N ASP A 56 -8.28 -3.67 -12.20
CA ASP A 56 -8.83 -4.77 -11.42
C ASP A 56 -7.68 -5.32 -10.55
N VAL A 57 -7.60 -4.84 -9.30
CA VAL A 57 -6.57 -5.20 -8.34
C VAL A 57 -6.86 -6.60 -7.79
N THR A 58 -5.92 -7.52 -8.02
CA THR A 58 -6.07 -8.95 -7.70
C THR A 58 -5.35 -9.36 -6.43
N SER A 59 -4.27 -8.66 -6.06
CA SER A 59 -3.49 -8.97 -4.85
C SER A 59 -2.61 -7.79 -4.46
N VAL A 60 -2.14 -7.79 -3.21
CA VAL A 60 -1.12 -6.85 -2.72
C VAL A 60 0.04 -7.62 -2.11
N ALA A 61 1.21 -7.01 -2.02
CA ALA A 61 2.30 -7.51 -1.18
C ALA A 61 2.79 -6.44 -0.22
N THR A 62 3.28 -6.87 0.94
CA THR A 62 3.83 -6.02 1.99
C THR A 62 5.17 -6.56 2.48
N GLN A 63 6.04 -5.65 2.92
CA GLN A 63 7.38 -5.94 3.46
C GLN A 63 7.70 -4.88 4.53
N GLY A 64 8.51 -5.26 5.53
CA GLY A 64 8.99 -4.33 6.57
C GLY A 64 10.25 -3.56 6.16
N ASP A 65 10.90 -2.93 7.15
CA ASP A 65 12.22 -2.33 7.04
C ASP A 65 13.27 -3.23 7.72
N GLY A 66 14.10 -3.88 6.91
CA GLY A 66 15.09 -4.86 7.37
C GLY A 66 16.16 -4.25 8.27
N ASP A 67 16.54 -2.99 8.02
CA ASP A 67 17.63 -2.34 8.73
C ASP A 67 17.21 -1.85 10.12
N ARG A 68 15.92 -1.47 10.26
CA ARG A 68 15.35 -0.99 11.52
C ARG A 68 14.63 -2.08 12.32
N GLY A 69 14.24 -3.19 11.69
CA GLY A 69 13.43 -4.22 12.31
C GLY A 69 11.97 -3.83 12.48
N ASP A 70 11.50 -2.83 11.74
CA ASP A 70 10.14 -2.28 11.84
C ASP A 70 9.23 -2.94 10.80
N TYR A 71 8.01 -3.36 11.19
CA TYR A 71 7.08 -3.97 10.24
C TYR A 71 5.63 -4.01 10.72
N VAL A 72 4.70 -3.93 9.78
CA VAL A 72 3.26 -4.09 10.01
C VAL A 72 2.86 -5.56 9.98
N THR A 73 2.23 -6.03 11.06
CA THR A 73 1.75 -7.42 11.22
C THR A 73 0.29 -7.59 10.81
N ALA A 74 -0.49 -6.50 10.80
CA ALA A 74 -1.88 -6.53 10.32
C ALA A 74 -2.28 -5.17 9.74
N TYR A 75 -3.04 -5.18 8.66
CA TYR A 75 -3.50 -3.97 7.98
C TYR A 75 -4.90 -4.15 7.39
N LYS A 76 -5.56 -3.03 7.11
CA LYS A 76 -6.77 -2.97 6.27
C LYS A 76 -6.42 -2.34 4.93
N LEU A 77 -7.23 -2.64 3.92
CA LEU A 77 -7.18 -1.96 2.63
C LEU A 77 -8.42 -1.12 2.44
N LYS A 78 -8.22 0.09 1.92
CA LYS A 78 -9.29 0.89 1.32
C LYS A 78 -8.97 1.15 -0.14
N TYR A 79 -9.98 1.35 -0.96
CA TYR A 79 -9.81 1.61 -2.38
C TYR A 79 -10.79 2.65 -2.88
N SER A 80 -10.45 3.32 -3.98
CA SER A 80 -11.26 4.38 -4.58
C SER A 80 -11.02 4.47 -6.09
N LEU A 81 -12.01 5.00 -6.81
CA LEU A 81 -11.89 5.37 -8.23
C LEU A 81 -11.55 6.85 -8.43
N ASP A 82 -11.93 7.72 -7.47
CA ASP A 82 -11.83 9.18 -7.59
C ASP A 82 -10.82 9.81 -6.62
N GLY A 83 -10.32 9.05 -5.63
CA GLY A 83 -9.39 9.54 -4.62
C GLY A 83 -10.04 10.39 -3.53
N VAL A 84 -11.37 10.50 -3.52
CA VAL A 84 -12.18 11.25 -2.55
C VAL A 84 -12.98 10.28 -1.69
N PHE A 85 -13.78 9.42 -2.31
CA PHE A 85 -14.62 8.44 -1.62
C PHE A 85 -13.93 7.09 -1.59
N PHE A 86 -13.62 6.59 -0.39
CA PHE A 86 -12.93 5.33 -0.19
C PHE A 86 -13.85 4.27 0.39
N PHE A 87 -13.90 3.11 -0.27
CA PHE A 87 -14.51 1.90 0.24
C PHE A 87 -13.49 1.10 1.04
N SER A 88 -13.88 0.62 2.23
CA SER A 88 -13.04 -0.28 3.02
C SER A 88 -13.35 -1.72 2.64
N LEU A 89 -12.32 -2.53 2.45
CA LEU A 89 -12.50 -3.98 2.55
C LEU A 89 -12.81 -4.33 4.01
N PHE A 90 -13.78 -5.23 4.20
CA PHE A 90 -14.20 -5.67 5.54
C PHE A 90 -13.13 -6.50 6.25
N GLN A 91 -12.24 -7.14 5.48
CA GLN A 91 -11.18 -8.01 5.97
C GLN A 91 -10.03 -7.22 6.59
N VAL A 92 -9.51 -7.73 7.71
CA VAL A 92 -8.17 -7.40 8.21
C VAL A 92 -7.20 -8.42 7.64
N PHE A 93 -6.17 -7.96 6.95
CA PHE A 93 -5.15 -8.79 6.35
C PHE A 93 -4.02 -9.03 7.35
N GLU A 94 -3.62 -10.28 7.49
CA GLU A 94 -2.37 -10.64 8.16
C GLU A 94 -1.18 -10.24 7.28
N GLY A 95 -0.35 -9.35 7.79
CA GLY A 95 0.85 -8.84 7.12
C GLY A 95 2.09 -9.67 7.44
N ASN A 96 3.17 -8.97 7.74
CA ASN A 96 4.49 -9.54 7.89
C ASN A 96 4.71 -10.19 9.26
N LYS A 97 5.56 -11.22 9.31
CA LYS A 97 6.01 -11.89 10.54
C LYS A 97 7.47 -11.58 10.89
N ASP A 98 8.16 -10.88 9.99
CA ASP A 98 9.52 -10.38 10.12
C ASP A 98 9.68 -9.11 9.27
N CYS A 99 10.81 -8.43 9.36
CA CYS A 99 11.04 -7.15 8.68
C CYS A 99 11.57 -7.26 7.23
N THR A 100 11.85 -8.47 6.73
CA THR A 100 12.57 -8.69 5.47
C THR A 100 11.75 -9.43 4.41
N SER A 101 10.90 -10.38 4.82
CA SER A 101 10.14 -11.23 3.91
C SER A 101 9.01 -10.47 3.24
N VAL A 102 8.76 -10.82 1.98
CA VAL A 102 7.61 -10.31 1.23
C VAL A 102 6.41 -11.21 1.50
N VAL A 103 5.31 -10.63 1.98
CA VAL A 103 4.05 -11.34 2.18
C VAL A 103 3.04 -10.87 1.15
N ARG A 104 2.55 -11.79 0.31
CA ARG A 104 1.50 -11.52 -0.68
C ARG A 104 0.14 -11.98 -0.17
N ARG A 105 -0.89 -11.18 -0.43
CA ARG A 105 -2.30 -11.48 -0.12
C ARG A 105 -3.17 -11.25 -1.33
N ASP A 106 -3.91 -12.28 -1.72
CA ASP A 106 -4.89 -12.21 -2.79
C ASP A 106 -6.18 -11.53 -2.31
N LEU A 107 -6.80 -10.78 -3.20
CA LEU A 107 -8.08 -10.13 -2.98
C LEU A 107 -9.16 -10.97 -3.66
N SER A 108 -10.06 -11.54 -2.87
CA SER A 108 -11.22 -12.28 -3.35
C SER A 108 -12.48 -11.72 -2.69
N PRO A 109 -13.36 -11.03 -3.45
CA PRO A 109 -13.22 -10.73 -4.87
C PRO A 109 -12.11 -9.69 -5.16
N ARG A 110 -11.64 -9.67 -6.42
CA ARG A 110 -10.79 -8.57 -6.93
C ARG A 110 -11.55 -7.24 -6.85
N VAL A 111 -10.84 -6.14 -6.67
CA VAL A 111 -11.45 -4.81 -6.55
C VAL A 111 -11.08 -3.92 -7.73
N GLN A 112 -12.03 -3.11 -8.21
CA GLN A 112 -11.76 -2.09 -9.21
C GLN A 112 -11.29 -0.82 -8.49
N ALA A 113 -10.07 -0.36 -8.77
CA ALA A 113 -9.46 0.78 -8.07
C ALA A 113 -8.53 1.57 -8.98
N LYS A 114 -8.52 2.89 -8.78
CA LYS A 114 -7.41 3.78 -9.19
C LYS A 114 -6.52 4.11 -8.00
N PHE A 115 -7.09 4.22 -6.80
CA PHE A 115 -6.35 4.50 -5.58
C PHE A 115 -6.47 3.33 -4.60
N VAL A 116 -5.37 2.96 -3.97
CA VAL A 116 -5.32 1.95 -2.91
C VAL A 116 -4.67 2.55 -1.68
N ARG A 117 -5.30 2.40 -0.53
CA ARG A 117 -4.76 2.76 0.78
C ARG A 117 -4.43 1.52 1.60
N PHE A 118 -3.19 1.43 2.05
CA PHE A 118 -2.75 0.50 3.08
C PHE A 118 -2.88 1.18 4.45
N CYS A 119 -3.70 0.62 5.33
CA CYS A 119 -3.99 1.19 6.65
C CYS A 119 -3.44 0.24 7.73
N PRO A 120 -2.26 0.52 8.33
CA PRO A 120 -1.70 -0.28 9.42
C PRO A 120 -2.68 -0.40 10.61
N VAL A 121 -2.76 -1.60 11.19
CA VAL A 121 -3.62 -1.89 12.36
C VAL A 121 -2.82 -2.40 13.56
N LYS A 122 -1.79 -3.21 13.29
CA LYS A 122 -0.82 -3.72 14.27
C LYS A 122 0.57 -3.77 13.64
N TRP A 123 1.60 -3.56 14.44
CA TRP A 123 2.99 -3.52 14.00
C TRP A 123 3.94 -3.88 15.14
N ILE A 124 5.20 -4.11 14.77
CA ILE A 124 6.34 -4.23 15.66
C ILE A 124 7.20 -2.98 15.48
N GLN A 125 7.57 -2.35 16.60
CA GLN A 125 8.31 -1.08 16.73
C GLN A 125 7.60 0.16 16.14
N SER A 126 7.30 0.17 14.85
CA SER A 126 6.68 1.30 14.16
C SER A 126 5.82 0.85 12.97
N PRO A 127 4.78 1.62 12.59
CA PRO A 127 3.92 1.33 11.44
C PRO A 127 4.67 1.59 10.13
N THR A 128 5.51 0.64 9.76
CA THR A 128 6.46 0.73 8.64
C THR A 128 6.14 -0.29 7.56
N MET A 129 6.07 0.17 6.30
CA MET A 129 5.69 -0.67 5.16
C MET A 129 6.46 -0.29 3.88
N ARG A 130 6.86 -1.33 3.15
CA ARG A 130 7.07 -1.36 1.71
C ARG A 130 5.96 -2.20 1.08
N VAL A 131 5.47 -1.83 -0.11
CA VAL A 131 4.28 -2.41 -0.72
C VAL A 131 4.41 -2.59 -2.23
N GLU A 132 3.63 -3.53 -2.76
CA GLU A 132 3.34 -3.67 -4.20
C GLU A 132 1.85 -3.94 -4.40
N VAL A 133 1.31 -3.46 -5.52
CA VAL A 133 -0.08 -3.68 -5.93
C VAL A 133 -0.07 -4.45 -7.25
N TYR A 134 -0.81 -5.55 -7.30
CA TYR A 134 -0.92 -6.39 -8.50
C TYR A 134 -2.35 -6.34 -9.05
N GLY A 135 -2.45 -6.37 -10.36
CA GLY A 135 -3.73 -6.35 -11.06
C GLY A 135 -3.54 -6.23 -12.55
N VAL A 136 -4.65 -6.11 -13.27
CA VAL A 136 -4.68 -5.89 -14.72
C VAL A 136 -5.50 -4.64 -15.03
N PRO A 137 -5.22 -3.92 -16.14
CA PRO A 137 -6.03 -2.78 -16.53
C PRO A 137 -7.52 -3.15 -16.58
N SER A 138 -8.37 -2.31 -16.00
CA SER A 138 -9.80 -2.57 -15.96
C SER A 138 -10.43 -2.31 -17.33
N ARG A 139 -11.24 -3.26 -17.83
CA ARG A 139 -11.81 -3.21 -19.18
C ARG A 139 -12.97 -2.22 -19.33
N ASN A 140 -13.48 -1.66 -18.24
CA ASN A 140 -14.69 -0.82 -18.23
C ASN A 140 -14.42 0.69 -18.34
N GLY A 141 -13.23 1.10 -18.81
CA GLY A 141 -12.85 2.51 -19.00
C GLY A 141 -13.51 3.22 -20.18
N LYS A 142 -14.40 2.56 -20.93
CA LYS A 142 -15.26 3.19 -21.93
C LYS A 142 -16.65 3.40 -21.35
N PHE A 143 -16.84 4.49 -20.61
CA PHE A 143 -18.15 5.12 -20.60
C PHE A 143 -18.19 5.99 -21.86
N GLU A 144 -18.72 5.43 -22.94
CA GLU A 144 -19.21 6.24 -24.06
C GLU A 144 -20.46 6.95 -23.54
N LEU A 145 -20.39 8.28 -23.43
CA LEU A 145 -21.54 9.18 -23.45
C LEU A 145 -21.82 9.58 -24.89
#